data_AF-A0A7I8MT88-F1
#
_entry.id   AF-A0A7I8MT88-F1
#
_cell.length_a   1.000
_cell.length_b   1.000
_cell.length_c   1.000
_cell.angle_alpha   90.00
_cell.angle_beta   90.00
_cell.angle_gamma   90.00
#
_symmetry.space_group_name_H-M   'P 1'
#
loop_
_entity.id
_entity.type
_entity.pdbx_description
1 polymer ?
#
loop_
_entity_poly.entity_id
_entity_poly.type
_entity_poly.pdbx_seq_one_letter_code
_entity_poly.pdbx_strand_id
1 'polypeptide(L)'
;MKKKVFLFRAILLGCLLIATLPGSALAAAKISAPEYKAGDTVTIEGSIAPGQDLYIAVAQQDMFAPQDTDGVHEIKRFKKDAKKANFNLDTKIPPLYYLITTNPEAFGKEGKKKFGGPSVLLGKGNGIYSTTMFYLKKKFADVDSDVKPMLGPIASEDQWNFLRYANTSAFGINTIVKEGNKVGKVVIFSRTVITDYDTSNNYWDKGTSINLDKKTGKFIASLKTYRHTAPDTKFDVYINGAKSGDYTVSANGFWLARAYRYMHPIWIIIGAILVGTYFSMIGAAGGMLMAAFQVLIVQTAGPVGINAANVLKPSNMALTLFSPLGSFYRYAVVERRVAWPVGLSFGVGIFIGSIWLGKYVSAYLPMKAYKEWLAILVVIMGIQTLRELRPKAMEKRKNIKAMMKKFNDAVAKAKSEGTSVEMGRIEPVKTGLTDYRFKFWGEEFKINPLLFGILGLGIGVVSRSFGIGGGFLLVPAMTTLGALPMYVAVPISLIGTSFSSVGAFIGYLMIGYLPDMWLMISIIIGGFVGGMLGSRAQKLFSEKTLKIVLAITLFFLFFRFFKIEIWI
;
A
#
# COMPACT_ATOMS: atom_id res chain seq x y z
N MET A 1 8.40 88.27 15.33
CA MET A 1 7.77 87.17 16.08
C MET A 1 6.46 86.59 15.49
N LYS A 2 5.96 87.00 14.31
CA LYS A 2 4.70 86.47 13.74
C LYS A 2 4.83 85.35 12.68
N LYS A 3 6.03 85.06 12.14
CA LYS A 3 6.24 84.02 11.11
C LYS A 3 6.59 82.61 11.64
N LYS A 4 7.04 82.47 12.90
CA LYS A 4 7.36 81.15 13.50
C LYS A 4 6.15 80.40 14.08
N VAL A 5 5.03 81.09 14.32
CA VAL A 5 3.81 80.48 14.89
C VAL A 5 2.97 79.77 13.81
N PHE A 6 3.08 80.17 12.55
CA PHE A 6 2.31 79.58 11.45
C PHE A 6 2.86 78.21 11.02
N LEU A 7 4.18 78.04 11.03
CA LEU A 7 4.83 76.77 10.67
C LEU A 7 4.58 75.69 11.73
N PHE A 8 4.46 76.07 13.02
CA PHE A 8 4.18 75.13 14.11
C PHE A 8 2.72 74.64 14.12
N ARG A 9 1.76 75.47 13.65
CA ARG A 9 0.35 75.07 13.49
C ARG A 9 0.10 74.21 12.25
N ALA A 10 0.87 74.41 11.18
CA ALA A 10 0.78 73.57 9.97
C ALA A 10 1.36 72.15 10.21
N ILE A 11 2.41 72.03 11.03
CA ILE A 11 2.99 70.73 11.41
C ILE A 11 2.08 69.97 12.39
N LEU A 12 1.40 70.67 13.31
CA LEU A 12 0.40 70.03 14.18
C LEU A 12 -0.86 69.58 13.43
N LEU A 13 -1.31 70.29 12.40
CA LEU A 13 -2.44 69.83 11.56
C LEU A 13 -2.05 68.69 10.60
N GLY A 14 -0.78 68.62 10.17
CA GLY A 14 -0.27 67.51 9.35
C GLY A 14 -0.09 66.21 10.14
N CYS A 15 0.22 66.28 11.44
CA CYS A 15 0.35 65.10 12.30
C CYS A 15 -0.97 64.58 12.88
N LEU A 16 -2.06 65.35 12.83
CA LEU A 16 -3.38 64.96 13.33
C LEU A 16 -4.31 64.32 12.27
N LEU A 17 -3.87 64.21 11.02
CA LEU A 17 -4.65 63.66 9.90
C LEU A 17 -4.18 62.29 9.37
N ILE A 18 -3.26 61.61 10.09
CA ILE A 18 -2.76 60.26 9.74
C ILE A 18 -3.29 59.18 10.71
N ALA A 19 -4.18 59.52 11.64
CA ALA A 19 -4.64 58.59 12.67
C ALA A 19 -6.16 58.34 12.67
N THR A 20 -6.74 57.99 11.52
CA THR A 20 -8.03 57.27 11.47
C THR A 20 -8.10 56.35 10.25
N LEU A 21 -7.23 55.34 10.20
CA LEU A 21 -7.65 54.05 9.67
C LEU A 21 -8.17 53.27 10.87
N PRO A 22 -9.39 52.69 10.82
CA PRO A 22 -9.76 51.69 11.81
C PRO A 22 -8.89 50.47 11.52
N GLY A 23 -7.70 50.45 12.11
CA GLY A 23 -7.02 49.21 12.42
C GLY A 23 -7.94 48.50 13.39
N SER A 24 -8.82 47.66 12.87
CA SER A 24 -9.43 46.60 13.65
C SER A 24 -8.27 45.80 14.23
N ALA A 25 -7.95 46.08 15.50
CA ALA A 25 -7.16 45.19 16.32
C ALA A 25 -7.99 43.91 16.47
N LEU A 26 -7.97 43.05 15.45
CA LEU A 26 -8.37 41.66 15.62
C LEU A 26 -7.44 41.12 16.70
N ALA A 27 -8.02 40.76 17.85
CA ALA A 27 -7.30 40.08 18.91
C ALA A 27 -6.53 38.90 18.27
N ALA A 28 -5.22 38.86 18.50
CA ALA A 28 -4.36 37.81 17.97
C ALA A 28 -4.98 36.45 18.33
N ALA A 29 -5.25 35.64 17.32
CA ALA A 29 -5.81 34.33 17.56
C ALA A 29 -4.82 33.47 18.34
N LYS A 30 -5.35 32.71 19.29
CA LYS A 30 -4.58 31.90 20.22
C LYS A 30 -4.72 30.43 19.83
N ILE A 31 -3.57 29.79 19.62
CA ILE A 31 -3.47 28.33 19.52
C ILE A 31 -3.29 27.79 20.95
N SER A 32 -4.04 26.75 21.31
CA SER A 32 -4.11 26.30 22.71
C SER A 32 -2.77 25.79 23.28
N ALA A 33 -1.88 25.27 22.42
CA ALA A 33 -0.54 24.85 22.77
C ALA A 33 0.43 25.03 21.57
N PRO A 34 1.74 25.20 21.81
CA PRO A 34 2.74 25.28 20.74
C PRO A 34 3.10 23.90 20.15
N GLU A 35 2.80 22.82 20.87
CA GLU A 35 3.16 21.45 20.50
C GLU A 35 2.01 20.48 20.79
N TYR A 36 1.78 19.53 19.86
CA TYR A 36 0.77 18.49 19.96
C TYR A 36 1.34 17.15 19.51
N LYS A 37 0.88 16.02 20.06
CA LYS A 37 1.28 14.72 19.50
C LYS A 37 0.45 14.41 18.26
N ALA A 38 1.01 13.64 17.32
CA ALA A 38 0.28 13.21 16.14
C ALA A 38 -1.03 12.49 16.50
N GLY A 39 -2.16 13.00 16.00
CA GLY A 39 -3.50 12.50 16.31
C GLY A 39 -4.22 13.23 17.45
N ASP A 40 -3.57 14.19 18.11
CA ASP A 40 -4.20 15.07 19.10
C ASP A 40 -5.06 16.14 18.42
N THR A 41 -5.93 16.77 19.21
CA THR A 41 -6.80 17.86 18.77
C THR A 41 -6.12 19.21 19.00
N VAL A 42 -5.99 19.98 17.93
CA VAL A 42 -5.54 21.37 17.95
C VAL A 42 -6.78 22.26 18.09
N THR A 43 -6.74 23.21 19.02
CA THR A 43 -7.81 24.20 19.21
C THR A 43 -7.28 25.59 18.90
N ILE A 44 -8.03 26.32 18.07
CA ILE A 44 -7.72 27.65 17.58
C ILE A 44 -8.88 28.56 17.99
N GLU A 45 -8.57 29.57 18.79
CA GLU A 45 -9.55 30.51 19.31
C GLU A 45 -9.21 31.93 18.87
N GLY A 46 -10.21 32.74 18.60
CA GLY A 46 -9.96 34.11 18.20
C GLY A 46 -11.24 34.89 17.96
N SER A 47 -11.08 36.05 17.33
CA SER A 47 -12.19 36.86 16.85
C SER A 47 -11.92 37.25 15.42
N ILE A 48 -12.96 37.25 14.58
CA ILE A 48 -12.98 37.87 13.25
C ILE A 48 -13.92 39.07 13.25
N ALA A 49 -14.00 39.81 12.14
CA ALA A 49 -14.97 40.89 12.04
C ALA A 49 -16.41 40.33 12.07
N PRO A 50 -17.34 40.94 12.83
CA PRO A 50 -18.73 40.50 12.90
C PRO A 50 -19.38 40.32 11.52
N GLY A 51 -20.19 39.27 11.38
CA GLY A 51 -20.91 38.95 10.14
C GLY A 51 -20.09 38.25 9.05
N GLN A 52 -18.75 38.12 9.20
CA GLN A 52 -17.92 37.40 8.24
C GLN A 52 -18.00 35.88 8.42
N ASP A 53 -17.76 35.16 7.32
CA ASP A 53 -17.48 33.72 7.39
C ASP A 53 -16.05 33.48 7.92
N LEU A 54 -15.87 32.34 8.58
CA LEU A 54 -14.58 31.94 9.12
C LEU A 54 -13.82 31.10 8.09
N TYR A 55 -12.55 31.43 7.88
CA TYR A 55 -11.61 30.66 7.09
C TYR A 55 -10.30 30.49 7.86
N ILE A 56 -9.95 29.24 8.17
CA ILE A 56 -8.69 28.90 8.83
C ILE A 56 -7.92 27.95 7.91
N ALA A 57 -6.82 28.43 7.35
CA ALA A 57 -5.90 27.59 6.60
C ALA A 57 -4.78 27.10 7.52
N VAL A 58 -4.67 25.78 7.68
CA VAL A 58 -3.62 25.11 8.44
C VAL A 58 -2.72 24.39 7.44
N ALA A 59 -1.47 24.81 7.33
CA ALA A 59 -0.57 24.37 6.27
C ALA A 59 0.77 23.90 6.84
N GLN A 60 1.22 22.72 6.42
CA GLN A 60 2.56 22.24 6.71
C GLN A 60 3.62 23.22 6.15
N GLN A 61 4.63 23.56 6.96
CA GLN A 61 5.71 24.49 6.55
C GLN A 61 6.59 23.89 5.46
N ASP A 62 6.97 22.60 5.60
CA ASP A 62 7.73 21.88 4.59
C ASP A 62 6.85 21.53 3.39
N MET A 63 6.97 22.33 2.33
CA MET A 63 6.24 22.12 1.09
C MET A 63 6.93 21.08 0.20
N PHE A 64 6.13 20.44 -0.66
CA PHE A 64 6.60 19.48 -1.65
C PHE A 64 6.36 20.00 -3.07
N ALA A 65 7.36 19.89 -3.94
CA ALA A 65 7.22 20.02 -5.39
C ALA A 65 7.43 18.67 -6.09
N PRO A 66 6.78 18.43 -7.24
CA PRO A 66 6.96 17.20 -8.03
C PRO A 66 8.41 16.90 -8.43
N GLN A 67 9.27 17.91 -8.53
CA GLN A 67 10.70 17.75 -8.82
C GLN A 67 11.51 17.20 -7.63
N ASP A 68 11.00 17.32 -6.41
CA ASP A 68 11.68 16.88 -5.18
C ASP A 68 11.58 15.35 -4.96
N THR A 69 11.00 14.62 -5.92
CA THR A 69 10.91 13.15 -5.86
C THR A 69 12.12 12.47 -6.46
N ASP A 70 12.70 11.54 -5.70
CA ASP A 70 13.81 10.70 -6.17
C ASP A 70 13.33 9.42 -6.89
N GLY A 71 12.02 9.18 -6.93
CA GLY A 71 11.46 7.94 -7.45
C GLY A 71 11.43 7.90 -8.97
N VAL A 72 12.15 6.96 -9.60
CA VAL A 72 12.24 6.85 -11.07
C VAL A 72 10.87 6.73 -11.76
N HIS A 73 9.93 6.00 -11.14
CA HIS A 73 8.55 5.90 -11.65
C HIS A 73 7.73 7.15 -11.34
N GLU A 74 7.91 7.75 -10.16
CA GLU A 74 7.24 8.97 -9.74
C GLU A 74 7.62 10.15 -10.64
N ILE A 75 8.90 10.36 -10.94
CA ILE A 75 9.39 11.39 -11.87
C ILE A 75 8.67 11.29 -13.22
N LYS A 76 8.63 10.08 -13.80
CA LYS A 76 7.96 9.85 -15.10
C LYS A 76 6.46 10.12 -15.01
N ARG A 77 5.83 9.73 -13.88
CA ARG A 77 4.39 9.88 -13.69
C ARG A 77 4.01 11.35 -13.47
N PHE A 78 4.75 12.08 -12.65
CA PHE A 78 4.54 13.49 -12.39
C PHE A 78 4.70 14.31 -13.68
N LYS A 79 5.73 14.06 -14.50
CA LYS A 79 5.87 14.72 -15.82
C LYS A 79 4.62 14.57 -16.71
N LYS A 80 3.99 13.40 -16.69
CA LYS A 80 2.75 13.14 -17.45
C LYS A 80 1.54 13.82 -16.81
N ASP A 81 1.41 13.71 -15.49
CA ASP A 81 0.24 14.20 -14.79
C ASP A 81 0.25 15.74 -14.66
N ALA A 82 1.41 16.37 -14.51
CA ALA A 82 1.63 17.82 -14.53
C ALA A 82 1.07 18.44 -15.82
N LYS A 83 1.44 17.89 -16.99
CA LYS A 83 0.88 18.32 -18.29
C LYS A 83 -0.63 18.16 -18.38
N LYS A 84 -1.18 17.10 -17.77
CA LYS A 84 -2.61 16.79 -17.84
C LYS A 84 -3.43 17.67 -16.89
N ALA A 85 -2.90 17.95 -15.70
CA ALA A 85 -3.60 18.71 -14.66
C ALA A 85 -3.21 20.20 -14.62
N ASN A 86 -2.29 20.62 -15.50
CA ASN A 86 -1.86 22.01 -15.70
C ASN A 86 -1.20 22.63 -14.47
N PHE A 87 -0.12 22.00 -14.00
CA PHE A 87 0.77 22.54 -12.95
C PHE A 87 2.23 22.31 -13.32
N ASN A 88 3.15 23.11 -12.78
CA ASN A 88 4.59 22.99 -13.04
C ASN A 88 5.28 22.04 -12.06
N LEU A 89 6.46 21.54 -12.42
CA LEU A 89 7.19 20.56 -11.60
C LEU A 89 7.89 21.18 -10.38
N ASP A 90 8.08 22.49 -10.39
CA ASP A 90 8.63 23.32 -9.31
C ASP A 90 7.53 23.92 -8.41
N THR A 91 6.26 23.78 -8.80
CA THR A 91 5.12 24.24 -7.99
C THR A 91 5.09 23.51 -6.65
N LYS A 92 5.15 24.29 -5.56
CA LYS A 92 5.16 23.79 -4.18
C LYS A 92 3.79 23.90 -3.53
N ILE A 93 3.37 22.82 -2.88
CA ILE A 93 2.21 22.82 -1.97
C ILE A 93 2.56 22.15 -0.63
N PRO A 94 1.93 22.59 0.47
CA PRO A 94 1.94 21.82 1.72
C PRO A 94 1.34 20.42 1.51
N PRO A 95 2.05 19.33 1.86
CA PRO A 95 1.51 17.97 1.78
C PRO A 95 0.28 17.78 2.65
N LEU A 96 0.31 18.28 3.88
CA LEU A 96 -0.85 18.36 4.78
C LEU A 96 -1.37 19.80 4.81
N TYR A 97 -2.59 19.98 4.29
CA TYR A 97 -3.25 21.27 4.15
C TYR A 97 -4.74 21.15 4.43
N TYR A 98 -5.20 21.90 5.42
CA TYR A 98 -6.59 21.93 5.86
C TYR A 98 -7.15 23.34 5.75
N LEU A 99 -8.31 23.47 5.15
CA LEU A 99 -9.08 24.70 5.09
C LEU A 99 -10.38 24.47 5.87
N ILE A 100 -10.37 24.92 7.13
CA ILE A 100 -11.52 24.84 8.04
C ILE A 100 -12.39 26.06 7.78
N THR A 101 -13.66 25.86 7.45
CA THR A 101 -14.54 26.98 7.11
C THR A 101 -16.01 26.74 7.40
N THR A 102 -16.74 27.82 7.72
CA THR A 102 -18.21 27.82 7.79
C THR A 102 -18.88 27.90 6.42
N ASN A 103 -18.12 28.18 5.35
CA ASN A 103 -18.62 28.32 3.99
C ASN A 103 -17.80 27.46 3.01
N PRO A 104 -17.99 26.12 3.02
CA PRO A 104 -17.24 25.23 2.14
C PRO A 104 -17.60 25.41 0.67
N GLU A 105 -18.82 25.82 0.34
CA GLU A 105 -19.30 25.99 -1.05
C GLU A 105 -18.50 27.03 -1.85
N ALA A 106 -17.87 27.99 -1.16
CA ALA A 106 -16.94 28.93 -1.77
C ALA A 106 -15.78 28.25 -2.51
N PHE A 107 -15.41 27.03 -2.12
CA PHE A 107 -14.25 26.31 -2.65
C PHE A 107 -14.59 25.07 -3.49
N GLY A 108 -15.83 24.61 -3.46
CA GLY A 108 -16.20 23.36 -4.11
C GLY A 108 -17.66 22.97 -3.91
N LYS A 109 -17.98 21.74 -4.30
CA LYS A 109 -19.32 21.17 -4.18
C LYS A 109 -19.30 19.67 -3.96
N GLU A 110 -20.32 19.15 -3.33
CA GLU A 110 -20.50 17.71 -3.18
C GLU A 110 -20.91 17.04 -4.49
N GLY A 111 -20.53 15.78 -4.66
CA GLY A 111 -20.97 14.96 -5.78
C GLY A 111 -20.71 13.48 -5.56
N LYS A 112 -21.33 12.63 -6.40
CA LYS A 112 -21.14 11.18 -6.33
C LYS A 112 -19.89 10.74 -7.10
N LYS A 113 -19.22 9.72 -6.59
CA LYS A 113 -18.08 9.06 -7.23
C LYS A 113 -18.24 7.55 -7.15
N LYS A 114 -18.08 6.87 -8.28
CA LYS A 114 -18.17 5.41 -8.39
C LYS A 114 -16.79 4.74 -8.37
N PHE A 115 -16.68 3.59 -7.72
CA PHE A 115 -15.43 2.85 -7.50
C PHE A 115 -15.62 1.33 -7.52
N GLY A 116 -14.51 0.60 -7.72
CA GLY A 116 -14.43 -0.85 -7.61
C GLY A 116 -14.96 -1.60 -8.84
N GLY A 117 -14.48 -2.84 -9.04
CA GLY A 117 -14.93 -3.72 -10.12
C GLY A 117 -14.03 -3.75 -11.37
N PRO A 118 -14.18 -4.80 -12.21
CA PRO A 118 -13.40 -5.03 -13.42
C PRO A 118 -13.68 -3.95 -14.48
N SER A 119 -12.66 -3.14 -14.79
CA SER A 119 -12.82 -2.03 -15.72
C SER A 119 -12.99 -2.43 -17.18
N VAL A 120 -12.56 -3.64 -17.54
CA VAL A 120 -12.79 -4.24 -18.87
C VAL A 120 -14.25 -4.66 -19.05
N LEU A 121 -14.94 -5.06 -17.98
CA LEU A 121 -16.34 -5.48 -18.05
C LEU A 121 -17.32 -4.32 -17.85
N LEU A 122 -16.99 -3.36 -16.98
CA LEU A 122 -17.90 -2.28 -16.59
C LEU A 122 -17.66 -0.95 -17.34
N GLY A 123 -16.50 -0.80 -17.99
CA GLY A 123 -16.08 0.47 -18.59
C GLY A 123 -15.40 1.42 -17.60
N LYS A 124 -14.72 2.47 -18.12
CA LYS A 124 -14.00 3.44 -17.28
C LYS A 124 -14.98 4.32 -16.50
N GLY A 125 -14.86 4.33 -15.17
CA GLY A 125 -15.65 5.20 -14.28
C GLY A 125 -16.96 4.59 -13.76
N ASN A 126 -17.35 3.43 -14.29
CA ASN A 126 -18.50 2.67 -13.82
C ASN A 126 -18.04 1.66 -12.76
N GLY A 127 -17.93 2.14 -11.53
CA GLY A 127 -17.68 1.28 -10.39
C GLY A 127 -18.96 0.63 -9.86
N ILE A 128 -18.81 -0.52 -9.21
CA ILE A 128 -19.91 -1.25 -8.56
C ILE A 128 -20.45 -0.46 -7.35
N TYR A 129 -19.60 0.33 -6.72
CA TYR A 129 -19.93 1.09 -5.51
C TYR A 129 -19.98 2.59 -5.78
N SER A 130 -20.79 3.33 -5.03
CA SER A 130 -20.93 4.79 -5.13
C SER A 130 -20.81 5.43 -3.75
N THR A 131 -20.14 6.57 -3.65
CA THR A 131 -20.09 7.38 -2.42
C THR A 131 -20.02 8.88 -2.72
N THR A 132 -20.25 9.71 -1.72
CA THR A 132 -20.18 11.17 -1.81
C THR A 132 -18.75 11.65 -1.61
N MET A 133 -18.37 12.69 -2.37
CA MET A 133 -17.07 13.33 -2.36
C MET A 133 -17.25 14.84 -2.47
N PHE A 134 -16.37 15.61 -1.81
CA PHE A 134 -16.26 17.04 -2.02
C PHE A 134 -15.30 17.35 -3.18
N TYR A 135 -15.79 17.99 -4.23
CA TYR A 135 -15.01 18.39 -5.41
C TYR A 135 -14.63 19.85 -5.31
N LEU A 136 -13.32 20.13 -5.30
CA LEU A 136 -12.82 21.50 -5.44
C LEU A 136 -13.21 22.10 -6.79
N LYS A 137 -13.43 23.42 -6.80
CA LYS A 137 -13.68 24.21 -8.02
C LYS A 137 -12.60 23.93 -9.07
N LYS A 138 -13.03 23.79 -10.33
CA LYS A 138 -12.18 23.25 -11.40
C LYS A 138 -11.10 24.24 -11.82
N LYS A 139 -11.43 25.52 -11.91
CA LYS A 139 -10.49 26.60 -12.22
C LYS A 139 -10.29 27.45 -10.97
N PHE A 140 -9.08 27.98 -10.80
CA PHE A 140 -8.81 28.92 -9.72
C PHE A 140 -9.60 30.23 -9.89
N ALA A 141 -9.92 30.60 -11.13
CA ALA A 141 -10.78 31.74 -11.45
C ALA A 141 -12.22 31.60 -10.92
N ASP A 142 -12.70 30.38 -10.69
CA ASP A 142 -14.06 30.13 -10.18
C ASP A 142 -14.16 30.40 -8.66
N VAL A 143 -13.03 30.48 -7.95
CA VAL A 143 -12.99 30.88 -6.53
C VAL A 143 -13.13 32.40 -6.48
N ASP A 144 -14.02 32.92 -5.63
CA ASP A 144 -14.32 34.34 -5.56
C ASP A 144 -13.08 35.15 -5.14
N SER A 145 -12.90 36.35 -5.72
CA SER A 145 -11.73 37.21 -5.50
C SER A 145 -11.46 37.47 -4.02
N ASP A 146 -12.52 37.64 -3.26
CA ASP A 146 -12.48 38.03 -1.84
C ASP A 146 -12.09 36.85 -0.95
N VAL A 147 -12.26 35.63 -1.46
CA VAL A 147 -12.00 34.39 -0.74
C VAL A 147 -10.62 33.80 -1.09
N LYS A 148 -10.04 34.13 -2.27
CA LYS A 148 -8.70 33.67 -2.65
C LYS A 148 -7.61 33.96 -1.61
N PRO A 149 -7.54 35.16 -0.99
CA PRO A 149 -6.55 35.44 0.06
C PRO A 149 -6.67 34.52 1.28
N MET A 150 -7.83 33.90 1.50
CA MET A 150 -8.12 33.04 2.64
C MET A 150 -7.46 31.65 2.55
N LEU A 151 -6.89 31.30 1.39
CA LEU A 151 -6.23 30.02 1.13
C LEU A 151 -4.79 29.92 1.69
N GLY A 152 -4.33 30.95 2.40
CA GLY A 152 -2.99 30.99 3.00
C GLY A 152 -1.89 30.82 1.93
N PRO A 153 -1.08 29.75 1.97
CA PRO A 153 0.05 29.58 1.05
C PRO A 153 -0.34 29.25 -0.41
N ILE A 154 -1.61 28.95 -0.68
CA ILE A 154 -2.09 28.61 -2.03
C ILE A 154 -2.58 29.90 -2.72
N ALA A 155 -1.68 30.57 -3.43
CA ALA A 155 -1.93 31.90 -3.99
C ALA A 155 -2.00 31.94 -5.54
N SER A 156 -1.55 30.88 -6.21
CA SER A 156 -1.48 30.82 -7.68
C SER A 156 -2.37 29.74 -8.28
N GLU A 157 -2.72 29.91 -9.56
CA GLU A 157 -3.47 28.91 -10.32
C GLU A 157 -2.72 27.57 -10.41
N ASP A 158 -1.39 27.60 -10.56
CA ASP A 158 -0.57 26.39 -10.58
C ASP A 158 -0.64 25.63 -9.25
N GLN A 159 -0.54 26.33 -8.11
CA GLN A 159 -0.69 25.71 -6.79
C GLN A 159 -2.10 25.16 -6.58
N TRP A 160 -3.15 25.86 -7.04
CA TRP A 160 -4.53 25.37 -6.98
C TRP A 160 -4.71 24.10 -7.82
N ASN A 161 -4.18 24.08 -9.04
CA ASN A 161 -4.23 22.92 -9.92
C ASN A 161 -3.47 21.73 -9.32
N PHE A 162 -2.32 21.99 -8.70
CA PHE A 162 -1.53 20.96 -8.04
C PHE A 162 -2.22 20.43 -6.77
N LEU A 163 -2.81 21.30 -5.95
CA LEU A 163 -3.61 20.92 -4.78
C LEU A 163 -4.82 20.06 -5.19
N ARG A 164 -5.55 20.47 -6.24
CA ARG A 164 -6.69 19.70 -6.77
C ARG A 164 -6.26 18.32 -7.28
N TYR A 165 -5.11 18.25 -7.95
CA TYR A 165 -4.52 16.96 -8.35
C TYR A 165 -4.19 16.11 -7.12
N ALA A 166 -3.48 16.67 -6.14
CA ALA A 166 -3.08 15.99 -4.91
C ALA A 166 -4.30 15.49 -4.11
N ASN A 167 -5.41 16.23 -4.14
CA ASN A 167 -6.65 15.90 -3.45
C ASN A 167 -7.49 14.82 -4.13
N THR A 168 -7.60 14.85 -5.46
CA THR A 168 -8.58 14.00 -6.17
C THR A 168 -7.97 12.78 -6.87
N SER A 169 -6.68 12.84 -7.22
CA SER A 169 -5.96 11.77 -7.89
C SER A 169 -5.53 10.70 -6.90
N ALA A 170 -5.85 9.43 -7.18
CA ALA A 170 -5.34 8.32 -6.38
C ALA A 170 -3.80 8.30 -6.31
N PHE A 171 -3.10 8.78 -7.35
CA PHE A 171 -1.64 8.88 -7.30
C PHE A 171 -1.20 10.05 -6.42
N GLY A 172 -1.84 11.21 -6.55
CA GLY A 172 -1.54 12.40 -5.73
C GLY A 172 -1.71 12.12 -4.24
N ILE A 173 -2.85 11.54 -3.85
CA ILE A 173 -3.13 11.24 -2.43
C ILE A 173 -2.12 10.24 -1.86
N ASN A 174 -1.83 9.15 -2.59
CA ASN A 174 -0.92 8.10 -2.11
C ASN A 174 0.57 8.48 -2.20
N THR A 175 0.93 9.57 -2.88
CA THR A 175 2.33 9.96 -3.11
C THR A 175 2.68 11.27 -2.40
N ILE A 176 1.73 12.18 -2.24
CA ILE A 176 1.95 13.52 -1.68
C ILE A 176 1.25 13.65 -0.32
N VAL A 177 -0.08 13.66 -0.31
CA VAL A 177 -0.87 14.07 0.88
C VAL A 177 -0.83 13.05 2.02
N LYS A 178 -0.87 11.75 1.67
CA LYS A 178 -0.88 10.59 2.59
C LYS A 178 -2.08 10.49 3.53
N GLU A 179 -2.79 11.58 3.79
CA GLU A 179 -4.09 11.58 4.45
C GLU A 179 -5.24 11.57 3.44
N GLY A 180 -6.08 10.55 3.53
CA GLY A 180 -7.21 10.36 2.63
C GLY A 180 -8.47 10.01 3.40
N ASN A 181 -9.59 10.61 3.00
CA ASN A 181 -10.91 10.25 3.45
C ASN A 181 -11.29 8.91 2.82
N LYS A 182 -11.64 7.93 3.66
CA LYS A 182 -11.89 6.56 3.25
C LYS A 182 -13.33 6.15 3.50
N VAL A 183 -13.89 5.40 2.57
CA VAL A 183 -15.10 4.60 2.77
C VAL A 183 -14.71 3.14 2.60
N GLY A 184 -14.91 2.34 3.65
CA GLY A 184 -14.26 1.04 3.78
C GLY A 184 -12.73 1.18 3.70
N LYS A 185 -12.11 0.51 2.73
CA LYS A 185 -10.65 0.60 2.49
C LYS A 185 -10.29 1.45 1.26
N VAL A 186 -11.27 2.06 0.58
CA VAL A 186 -11.05 2.90 -0.61
C VAL A 186 -10.78 4.34 -0.19
N VAL A 187 -9.66 4.91 -0.63
CA VAL A 187 -9.39 6.35 -0.53
C VAL A 187 -10.19 7.09 -1.60
N ILE A 188 -11.04 8.02 -1.17
CA ILE A 188 -11.95 8.76 -2.05
C ILE A 188 -11.30 10.05 -2.54
N PHE A 189 -10.82 10.87 -1.59
CA PHE A 189 -10.14 12.16 -1.79
C PHE A 189 -9.32 12.52 -0.53
N SER A 190 -8.49 13.56 -0.56
CA SER A 190 -7.76 14.01 0.63
C SER A 190 -8.62 14.85 1.58
N ARG A 191 -8.23 14.93 2.84
CA ARG A 191 -8.86 15.84 3.80
C ARG A 191 -8.30 17.23 3.57
N THR A 192 -9.07 18.10 2.91
CA THR A 192 -8.62 19.44 2.49
C THR A 192 -9.58 20.51 2.95
N VAL A 193 -10.75 20.66 2.30
CA VAL A 193 -11.79 21.58 2.78
C VAL A 193 -12.67 20.84 3.76
N ILE A 194 -12.82 21.39 4.96
CA ILE A 194 -13.54 20.77 6.07
C ILE A 194 -14.41 21.81 6.78
N THR A 195 -15.56 21.38 7.27
CA THR A 195 -16.49 22.20 8.04
C THR A 195 -16.80 21.54 9.39
N ASP A 196 -17.75 22.09 10.13
CA ASP A 196 -18.25 21.54 11.38
C ASP A 196 -18.93 20.18 11.16
N TYR A 197 -18.46 19.15 11.86
CA TYR A 197 -18.97 17.79 11.73
C TYR A 197 -20.41 17.64 12.23
N ASP A 198 -20.77 18.33 13.33
CA ASP A 198 -22.09 18.20 13.93
C ASP A 198 -23.17 18.78 13.01
N THR A 199 -22.80 19.78 12.21
CA THR A 199 -23.68 20.38 11.20
C THR A 199 -23.70 19.60 9.88
N SER A 200 -22.54 19.17 9.36
CA SER A 200 -22.48 18.54 8.04
C SER A 200 -22.80 17.05 8.06
N ASN A 201 -22.49 16.37 9.18
CA ASN A 201 -22.52 14.91 9.35
C ASN A 201 -21.72 14.13 8.27
N ASN A 202 -20.81 14.81 7.56
CA ASN A 202 -20.03 14.22 6.49
C ASN A 202 -18.82 13.47 7.05
N TYR A 203 -18.49 12.32 6.45
CA TYR A 203 -17.42 11.46 6.97
C TYR A 203 -16.01 12.08 6.91
N TRP A 204 -15.80 13.10 6.08
CA TRP A 204 -14.53 13.84 5.97
C TRP A 204 -14.37 14.97 6.99
N ASP A 205 -15.46 15.40 7.61
CA ASP A 205 -15.44 16.45 8.64
C ASP A 205 -15.21 15.88 10.05
N LYS A 206 -15.24 14.55 10.21
CA LYS A 206 -15.03 13.86 11.49
C LYS A 206 -13.78 14.33 12.23
N GLY A 207 -13.97 14.76 13.47
CA GLY A 207 -12.89 15.30 14.31
C GLY A 207 -12.55 16.76 14.01
N THR A 208 -13.46 17.49 13.36
CA THR A 208 -13.46 18.95 13.22
C THR A 208 -14.71 19.50 13.90
N SER A 209 -14.58 20.59 14.66
CA SER A 209 -15.71 21.34 15.20
C SER A 209 -15.48 22.84 15.05
N ILE A 210 -16.53 23.58 14.71
CA ILE A 210 -16.50 25.03 14.54
C ILE A 210 -17.65 25.64 15.34
N ASN A 211 -17.32 26.47 16.31
CA ASN A 211 -18.27 27.34 16.99
C ASN A 211 -17.91 28.79 16.64
N LEU A 212 -18.75 29.44 15.84
CA LEU A 212 -18.61 30.84 15.46
C LEU A 212 -19.87 31.61 15.89
N ASP A 213 -19.70 32.57 16.78
CA ASP A 213 -20.73 33.57 17.04
C ASP A 213 -20.63 34.68 15.98
N LYS A 214 -21.51 34.62 14.97
CA LYS A 214 -21.52 35.61 13.88
C LYS A 214 -21.81 37.04 14.36
N LYS A 215 -22.44 37.24 15.52
CA LYS A 215 -22.75 38.58 16.04
C LYS A 215 -21.53 39.25 16.66
N THR A 216 -20.74 38.50 17.42
CA THR A 216 -19.55 39.02 18.09
C THR A 216 -18.26 38.81 17.28
N GLY A 217 -18.27 37.87 16.33
CA GLY A 217 -17.11 37.45 15.57
C GLY A 217 -16.20 36.48 16.33
N LYS A 218 -16.51 36.15 17.59
CA LYS A 218 -15.72 35.19 18.39
C LYS A 218 -15.90 33.78 17.87
N PHE A 219 -14.80 33.03 17.79
CA PHE A 219 -14.85 31.65 17.35
C PHE A 219 -13.92 30.75 18.16
N ILE A 220 -14.29 29.47 18.18
CA ILE A 220 -13.50 28.34 18.64
C ILE A 220 -13.58 27.29 17.54
N ALA A 221 -12.45 26.95 16.93
CA ALA A 221 -12.35 25.88 15.96
C ALA A 221 -11.39 24.81 16.48
N SER A 222 -11.74 23.54 16.28
CA SER A 222 -10.86 22.43 16.64
C SER A 222 -10.69 21.47 15.47
N LEU A 223 -9.48 20.92 15.35
CA LEU A 223 -9.10 19.96 14.32
C LEU A 223 -8.24 18.85 14.93
N LYS A 224 -8.68 17.61 14.76
CA LYS A 224 -7.84 16.44 15.03
C LYS A 224 -6.79 16.28 13.95
N THR A 225 -5.52 16.41 14.35
CA THR A 225 -4.36 16.25 13.46
C THR A 225 -4.29 14.83 12.89
N TYR A 226 -3.61 14.68 11.75
CA TYR A 226 -3.44 13.36 11.17
C TYR A 226 -2.61 12.45 12.10
N ARG A 227 -3.18 11.29 12.46
CA ARG A 227 -2.54 10.32 13.38
C ARG A 227 -1.16 9.86 12.91
N HIS A 228 -0.85 9.98 11.61
CA HIS A 228 0.43 9.58 11.05
C HIS A 228 1.20 10.75 10.41
N THR A 229 1.01 11.95 10.96
CA THR A 229 1.90 13.09 10.72
C THR A 229 3.32 12.71 11.13
N ALA A 230 4.31 13.00 10.28
CA ALA A 230 5.70 12.69 10.59
C ALA A 230 6.16 13.43 11.88
N PRO A 231 7.11 12.87 12.64
CA PRO A 231 7.66 13.56 13.80
C PRO A 231 8.18 14.95 13.43
N ASP A 232 8.04 15.89 14.35
CA ASP A 232 8.58 17.24 14.27
C ASP A 232 8.05 18.05 13.07
N THR A 233 6.85 17.72 12.58
CA THR A 233 6.21 18.45 11.47
C THR A 233 5.63 19.77 11.97
N LYS A 234 6.03 20.88 11.36
CA LYS A 234 5.55 22.22 11.71
C LYS A 234 4.41 22.69 10.82
N PHE A 235 3.46 23.41 11.41
CA PHE A 235 2.28 23.95 10.72
C PHE A 235 2.15 25.44 10.97
N ASP A 236 1.86 26.19 9.92
CA ASP A 236 1.41 27.57 9.98
C ASP A 236 -0.13 27.61 10.01
N VAL A 237 -0.68 28.53 10.80
CA VAL A 237 -2.11 28.81 10.91
C VAL A 237 -2.39 30.20 10.37
N TYR A 238 -3.26 30.28 9.37
CA TYR A 238 -3.74 31.52 8.78
C TYR A 238 -5.23 31.66 9.06
N ILE A 239 -5.67 32.84 9.47
CA ILE A 239 -7.07 33.14 9.80
C ILE A 239 -7.50 34.32 8.95
N ASN A 240 -8.53 34.09 8.13
CA ASN A 240 -9.00 35.02 7.11
C ASN A 240 -7.84 35.65 6.31
N GLY A 241 -6.87 34.81 5.91
CA GLY A 241 -5.73 35.16 5.06
C GLY A 241 -4.50 35.73 5.79
N ALA A 242 -4.62 36.13 7.05
CA ALA A 242 -3.48 36.60 7.84
C ALA A 242 -2.84 35.45 8.64
N LYS A 243 -1.50 35.36 8.67
CA LYS A 243 -0.80 34.38 9.51
C LYS A 243 -0.97 34.77 10.99
N SER A 244 -1.54 33.87 11.78
CA SER A 244 -1.87 34.11 13.19
C SER A 244 -1.01 33.34 14.18
N GLY A 245 -0.34 32.27 13.74
CA GLY A 245 0.57 31.50 14.59
C GLY A 245 1.07 30.24 13.90
N ASP A 246 1.80 29.43 14.66
CA ASP A 246 2.32 28.13 14.24
C ASP A 246 2.30 27.13 15.41
N TYR A 247 2.34 25.85 15.08
CA TYR A 247 2.49 24.77 16.05
C TYR A 247 3.28 23.60 15.47
N THR A 248 3.85 22.78 16.34
CA THR A 248 4.59 21.57 15.96
C THR A 248 3.83 20.32 16.34
N VAL A 249 3.84 19.33 15.45
CA VAL A 249 3.31 17.98 15.72
C VAL A 249 4.46 17.02 15.98
N SER A 250 4.56 16.54 17.23
CA SER A 250 5.60 15.62 17.66
C SER A 250 5.17 14.15 17.61
N ALA A 251 6.15 13.26 17.83
CA ALA A 251 5.98 11.83 17.69
C ALA A 251 4.93 11.24 18.64
N ASN A 252 4.13 10.29 18.13
CA ASN A 252 3.18 9.52 18.92
C ASN A 252 3.42 8.00 18.80
N GLY A 253 4.60 7.57 19.27
CA GLY A 253 5.05 6.18 19.27
C GLY A 253 6.17 5.88 18.26
N PHE A 254 6.31 4.61 17.87
CA PHE A 254 7.40 4.16 17.00
C PHE A 254 7.15 4.56 15.54
N TRP A 255 8.03 5.40 14.97
CA TRP A 255 7.91 5.90 13.59
C TRP A 255 8.63 5.01 12.58
N LEU A 256 7.89 4.51 11.60
CA LEU A 256 8.43 3.80 10.43
C LEU A 256 8.60 4.79 9.28
N ALA A 257 9.81 5.31 9.09
CA ALA A 257 10.07 6.44 8.20
C ALA A 257 9.69 6.19 6.73
N ARG A 258 10.08 5.05 6.15
CA ARG A 258 9.73 4.72 4.75
C ARG A 258 8.32 4.15 4.65
N ALA A 259 7.76 3.59 5.73
CA ALA A 259 6.34 3.22 5.73
C ALA A 259 5.42 4.44 5.92
N TYR A 260 5.96 5.56 6.41
CA TYR A 260 5.30 6.82 6.73
C TYR A 260 4.12 6.63 7.70
N ARG A 261 4.41 6.00 8.85
CA ARG A 261 3.39 5.64 9.84
C ARG A 261 3.97 5.34 11.23
N TYR A 262 3.21 5.70 12.27
CA TYR A 262 3.43 5.15 13.61
C TYR A 262 2.86 3.75 13.75
N MET A 263 3.72 2.78 14.03
CA MET A 263 3.30 1.42 14.32
C MET A 263 4.40 0.65 15.03
N HIS A 264 4.04 -0.11 16.06
CA HIS A 264 4.99 -0.98 16.73
C HIS A 264 5.41 -2.16 15.82
N PRO A 265 6.72 -2.45 15.64
CA PRO A 265 7.22 -3.50 14.74
C PRO A 265 6.68 -4.91 15.02
N ILE A 266 6.27 -5.19 16.26
CA ILE A 266 5.74 -6.51 16.66
C ILE A 266 4.54 -6.95 15.80
N TRP A 267 3.68 -6.03 15.38
CA TRP A 267 2.54 -6.35 14.53
C TRP A 267 2.98 -6.85 13.16
N ILE A 268 4.09 -6.31 12.64
CA ILE A 268 4.70 -6.75 11.38
C ILE A 268 5.28 -8.15 11.55
N ILE A 269 5.98 -8.40 12.68
CA ILE A 269 6.56 -9.70 12.99
C ILE A 269 5.46 -10.77 13.06
N ILE A 270 4.40 -10.52 13.83
CA ILE A 270 3.26 -11.45 13.97
C ILE A 270 2.63 -11.72 12.59
N GLY A 271 2.38 -10.67 11.81
CA GLY A 271 1.87 -10.81 10.44
C GLY A 271 2.78 -11.64 9.55
N ALA A 272 4.08 -11.39 9.59
CA ALA A 272 5.08 -12.13 8.82
C ALA A 272 5.19 -13.59 9.28
N ILE A 273 5.03 -13.91 10.58
CA ILE A 273 4.94 -15.28 11.08
C ILE A 273 3.73 -16.00 10.50
N LEU A 274 2.55 -15.37 10.55
CA LEU A 274 1.31 -15.96 10.02
C LEU A 274 1.40 -16.21 8.52
N VAL A 275 1.81 -15.18 7.76
CA VAL A 275 1.94 -15.28 6.30
C VAL A 275 3.08 -16.24 5.92
N GLY A 276 4.21 -16.22 6.62
CA GLY A 276 5.34 -17.14 6.40
C GLY A 276 4.99 -18.60 6.70
N THR A 277 4.26 -18.85 7.79
CA THR A 277 3.76 -20.20 8.13
C THR A 277 2.87 -20.74 7.02
N TYR A 278 1.91 -19.93 6.59
CA TYR A 278 1.04 -20.27 5.47
C TYR A 278 1.86 -20.52 4.19
N PHE A 279 2.78 -19.60 3.87
CA PHE A 279 3.56 -19.65 2.64
C PHE A 279 4.47 -20.87 2.57
N SER A 280 5.17 -21.23 3.65
CA SER A 280 6.03 -22.41 3.68
C SER A 280 5.25 -23.72 3.71
N MET A 281 3.99 -23.71 4.13
CA MET A 281 3.11 -24.88 4.09
C MET A 281 2.53 -25.14 2.69
N ILE A 282 2.10 -24.07 2.00
CA ILE A 282 1.41 -24.16 0.71
C ILE A 282 2.34 -23.94 -0.48
N GLY A 283 3.50 -23.32 -0.28
CA GLY A 283 4.51 -23.06 -1.29
C GLY A 283 4.16 -21.97 -2.31
N ALA A 284 3.08 -21.22 -2.09
CA ALA A 284 2.51 -20.27 -3.03
C ALA A 284 1.99 -18.99 -2.35
N ALA A 285 1.93 -17.88 -3.11
CA ALA A 285 1.30 -16.62 -2.74
C ALA A 285 1.91 -15.81 -1.56
N GLY A 286 3.08 -16.17 -1.03
CA GLY A 286 3.68 -15.49 0.13
C GLY A 286 3.80 -13.96 0.00
N GLY A 287 4.45 -13.47 -1.07
CA GLY A 287 4.66 -12.03 -1.26
C GLY A 287 3.35 -11.27 -1.52
N MET A 288 2.35 -11.96 -2.09
CA MET A 288 1.03 -11.43 -2.40
C MET A 288 0.17 -11.27 -1.14
N LEU A 289 0.20 -12.29 -0.28
CA LEU A 289 -0.44 -12.28 1.02
C LEU A 289 0.26 -11.28 1.96
N MET A 290 1.59 -11.16 1.88
CA MET A 290 2.31 -10.13 2.62
C MET A 290 1.93 -8.72 2.15
N ALA A 291 1.80 -8.52 0.84
CA ALA A 291 1.28 -7.27 0.30
C ALA A 291 -0.16 -7.00 0.76
N ALA A 292 -0.99 -8.03 0.89
CA ALA A 292 -2.33 -7.89 1.45
C ALA A 292 -2.28 -7.48 2.92
N PHE A 293 -1.49 -8.16 3.74
CA PHE A 293 -1.28 -7.82 5.14
C PHE A 293 -0.76 -6.37 5.30
N GLN A 294 0.26 -5.98 4.52
CA GLN A 294 0.81 -4.64 4.59
C GLN A 294 -0.17 -3.55 4.12
N VAL A 295 -1.07 -3.84 3.19
CA VAL A 295 -2.10 -2.86 2.76
C VAL A 295 -3.25 -2.79 3.76
N LEU A 296 -3.70 -3.93 4.29
CA LEU A 296 -4.91 -4.02 5.12
C LEU A 296 -4.66 -3.65 6.58
N ILE A 297 -3.53 -4.10 7.14
CA ILE A 297 -3.20 -3.99 8.55
C ILE A 297 -2.17 -2.88 8.78
N VAL A 298 -0.99 -2.99 8.14
CA VAL A 298 0.05 -1.96 8.28
C VAL A 298 -0.38 -0.64 7.64
N GLN A 299 -1.03 -0.73 6.48
CA GLN A 299 -1.38 0.35 5.56
C GLN A 299 -0.22 1.32 5.28
N THR A 300 0.93 0.75 4.93
CA THR A 300 2.13 1.45 4.45
C THR A 300 1.78 2.51 3.40
N ALA A 301 2.25 3.75 3.58
CA ALA A 301 1.93 4.90 2.74
C ALA A 301 3.10 5.40 1.88
N GLY A 302 4.35 5.06 2.23
CA GLY A 302 5.56 5.59 1.57
C GLY A 302 5.84 7.04 1.97
N PRO A 303 7.10 7.50 1.95
CA PRO A 303 7.42 8.89 2.27
C PRO A 303 6.79 9.84 1.24
N VAL A 304 6.71 11.13 1.60
CA VAL A 304 6.26 12.18 0.66
C VAL A 304 7.12 12.13 -0.60
N GLY A 305 6.48 12.18 -1.77
CA GLY A 305 7.14 12.05 -3.06
C GLY A 305 7.33 10.61 -3.56
N ILE A 306 7.15 9.58 -2.72
CA ILE A 306 7.30 8.16 -3.12
C ILE A 306 6.00 7.40 -2.89
N ASN A 307 5.55 6.63 -3.88
CA ASN A 307 4.33 5.85 -3.75
C ASN A 307 4.53 4.65 -2.82
N ALA A 308 3.55 4.40 -1.95
CA ALA A 308 3.51 3.21 -1.08
C ALA A 308 3.92 1.93 -1.81
N ALA A 309 3.34 1.67 -2.98
CA ALA A 309 3.56 0.42 -3.72
C ALA A 309 5.03 0.13 -4.02
N ASN A 310 5.86 1.18 -4.17
CA ASN A 310 7.28 1.04 -4.45
C ASN A 310 8.13 0.79 -3.20
N VAL A 311 7.59 1.03 -2.00
CA VAL A 311 8.20 0.66 -0.71
C VAL A 311 7.73 -0.74 -0.25
N LEU A 312 6.46 -1.09 -0.51
CA LEU A 312 5.93 -2.42 -0.14
C LEU A 312 6.62 -3.55 -0.90
N LYS A 313 6.78 -3.42 -2.22
CA LYS A 313 7.26 -4.51 -3.07
C LYS A 313 8.66 -5.01 -2.67
N PRO A 314 9.69 -4.16 -2.47
CA PRO A 314 11.00 -4.61 -2.01
C PRO A 314 10.92 -5.29 -0.64
N SER A 315 10.13 -4.72 0.28
CA SER A 315 9.98 -5.25 1.65
C SER A 315 9.32 -6.64 1.68
N ASN A 316 8.37 -6.90 0.77
CA ASN A 316 7.71 -8.20 0.65
C ASN A 316 8.66 -9.30 0.13
N MET A 317 9.71 -8.94 -0.62
CA MET A 317 10.70 -9.91 -1.09
C MET A 317 11.47 -10.55 0.07
N ALA A 318 11.60 -9.85 1.19
CA ALA A 318 12.19 -10.41 2.40
C ALA A 318 11.41 -11.62 2.91
N LEU A 319 10.06 -11.57 2.92
CA LEU A 319 9.25 -12.71 3.34
C LEU A 319 9.48 -13.91 2.41
N THR A 320 9.41 -13.67 1.10
CA THR A 320 9.50 -14.73 0.09
C THR A 320 10.91 -15.29 -0.08
N LEU A 321 11.92 -14.65 0.53
CA LEU A 321 13.28 -15.17 0.63
C LEU A 321 13.52 -15.90 1.94
N PHE A 322 13.19 -15.29 3.09
CA PHE A 322 13.57 -15.82 4.40
C PHE A 322 12.60 -16.88 4.94
N SER A 323 11.33 -16.88 4.54
CA SER A 323 10.41 -17.97 4.89
C SER A 323 10.82 -19.31 4.26
N PRO A 324 11.19 -19.39 2.96
CA PRO A 324 11.82 -20.58 2.40
C PRO A 324 13.04 -21.04 3.17
N LEU A 325 13.95 -20.12 3.52
CA LEU A 325 15.16 -20.43 4.29
C LEU A 325 14.83 -21.02 5.67
N GLY A 326 13.82 -20.49 6.37
CA GLY A 326 13.33 -21.06 7.63
C GLY A 326 12.77 -22.47 7.48
N SER A 327 12.09 -22.77 6.37
CA SER A 327 11.60 -24.12 6.08
C SER A 327 12.66 -25.08 5.51
N PHE A 328 13.76 -24.54 4.98
CA PHE A 328 14.73 -25.27 4.16
C PHE A 328 15.39 -26.41 4.92
N TYR A 329 15.87 -26.15 6.14
CA TYR A 329 16.53 -27.18 6.97
C TYR A 329 15.65 -28.41 7.13
N ARG A 330 14.35 -28.21 7.40
CA ARG A 330 13.43 -29.31 7.63
C ARG A 330 13.13 -30.08 6.33
N TYR A 331 12.77 -29.38 5.26
CA TYR A 331 12.42 -30.05 4.00
C TYR A 331 13.62 -30.71 3.31
N ALA A 332 14.79 -30.06 3.32
CA ALA A 332 15.96 -30.53 2.61
C ALA A 332 16.79 -31.54 3.43
N VAL A 333 17.03 -31.27 4.72
CA VAL A 333 17.98 -32.05 5.54
C VAL A 333 17.26 -33.09 6.38
N VAL A 334 16.24 -32.69 7.15
CA VAL A 334 15.54 -33.58 8.09
C VAL A 334 14.64 -34.58 7.36
N GLU A 335 13.81 -34.10 6.44
CA GLU A 335 12.78 -34.90 5.78
C GLU A 335 13.18 -35.33 4.36
N ARG A 336 14.25 -34.75 3.79
CA ARG A 336 14.80 -35.09 2.45
C ARG A 336 13.72 -35.15 1.36
N ARG A 337 12.85 -34.14 1.31
CA ARG A 337 11.69 -34.02 0.40
C ARG A 337 11.94 -33.11 -0.81
N VAL A 338 13.19 -32.74 -1.06
CA VAL A 338 13.58 -31.83 -2.13
C VAL A 338 14.08 -32.61 -3.35
N ALA A 339 13.39 -32.47 -4.48
CA ALA A 339 13.88 -32.94 -5.77
C ALA A 339 14.87 -31.92 -6.37
N TRP A 340 16.14 -32.03 -6.00
CA TRP A 340 17.18 -31.05 -6.35
C TRP A 340 17.30 -30.72 -7.84
N PRO A 341 17.36 -31.69 -8.78
CA PRO A 341 17.51 -31.36 -10.21
C PRO A 341 16.36 -30.50 -10.73
N VAL A 342 15.14 -30.77 -10.27
CA VAL A 342 13.94 -30.01 -10.63
C VAL A 342 13.99 -28.62 -9.99
N GLY A 343 14.30 -28.54 -8.69
CA GLY A 343 14.34 -27.28 -7.96
C GLY A 343 15.38 -26.31 -8.49
N LEU A 344 16.58 -26.80 -8.80
CA LEU A 344 17.66 -26.00 -9.37
C LEU A 344 17.33 -25.57 -10.80
N SER A 345 16.89 -26.49 -11.67
CA SER A 345 16.50 -26.14 -13.04
C SER A 345 15.39 -25.09 -13.05
N PHE A 346 14.37 -25.26 -12.19
CA PHE A 346 13.26 -24.32 -12.11
C PHE A 346 13.70 -22.96 -11.55
N GLY A 347 14.52 -22.96 -10.50
CA GLY A 347 15.08 -21.74 -9.90
C GLY A 347 15.96 -20.95 -10.86
N VAL A 348 16.84 -21.62 -11.61
CA VAL A 348 17.67 -20.99 -12.66
C VAL A 348 16.81 -20.39 -13.75
N GLY A 349 15.82 -21.14 -14.25
CA GLY A 349 14.85 -20.64 -15.23
C GLY A 349 14.16 -19.36 -14.76
N ILE A 350 13.66 -19.36 -13.52
CA ILE A 350 13.02 -18.18 -12.90
C ILE A 350 13.99 -17.02 -12.74
N PHE A 351 15.22 -17.28 -12.32
CA PHE A 351 16.24 -16.25 -12.16
C PHE A 351 16.53 -15.55 -13.49
N ILE A 352 16.76 -16.32 -14.55
CA ILE A 352 16.99 -15.81 -15.92
C ILE A 352 15.76 -15.03 -16.42
N GLY A 353 14.57 -15.62 -16.30
CA GLY A 353 13.32 -14.99 -16.74
C GLY A 353 13.02 -13.69 -15.99
N SER A 354 13.28 -13.66 -14.68
CA SER A 354 12.98 -12.52 -13.82
C SER A 354 14.01 -11.40 -13.89
N ILE A 355 15.29 -11.67 -14.13
CA ILE A 355 16.32 -10.62 -14.22
C ILE A 355 16.50 -10.15 -15.65
N TRP A 356 16.66 -11.08 -16.59
CA TRP A 356 17.11 -10.77 -17.93
C TRP A 356 15.94 -10.46 -18.86
N LEU A 357 14.99 -11.38 -19.01
CA LEU A 357 13.89 -11.24 -19.98
C LEU A 357 12.76 -10.32 -19.49
N GLY A 358 12.49 -10.31 -18.19
CA GLY A 358 11.39 -9.53 -17.61
C GLY A 358 11.48 -8.03 -17.89
N LYS A 359 12.70 -7.46 -17.94
CA LYS A 359 12.90 -6.03 -18.25
C LYS A 359 12.33 -5.65 -19.63
N TYR A 360 12.57 -6.49 -20.63
CA TYR A 360 12.13 -6.24 -22.00
C TYR A 360 10.63 -6.43 -22.13
N VAL A 361 10.09 -7.52 -21.57
CA VAL A 361 8.67 -7.86 -21.67
C VAL A 361 7.77 -6.86 -20.92
N SER A 362 8.18 -6.42 -19.72
CA SER A 362 7.41 -5.42 -18.96
C SER A 362 7.36 -4.04 -19.61
N ALA A 363 8.30 -3.71 -20.52
CA ALA A 363 8.31 -2.42 -21.22
C ALA A 363 7.21 -2.30 -22.29
N TYR A 364 6.83 -3.43 -22.91
CA TYR A 364 5.85 -3.45 -24.00
C TYR A 364 4.45 -3.88 -23.56
N LEU A 365 4.29 -4.43 -22.34
CA LEU A 365 2.99 -4.87 -21.84
C LEU A 365 2.18 -3.70 -21.23
N PRO A 366 0.95 -3.43 -21.71
CA PRO A 366 0.05 -2.50 -21.03
C PRO A 366 -0.35 -3.06 -19.67
N MET A 367 0.32 -2.57 -18.61
CA MET A 367 0.23 -3.08 -17.22
C MET A 367 -1.18 -3.20 -16.65
N LYS A 368 -2.17 -2.49 -17.20
CA LYS A 368 -3.57 -2.59 -16.77
C LYS A 368 -4.23 -3.87 -17.27
N ALA A 369 -4.20 -4.12 -18.58
CA ALA A 369 -4.76 -5.33 -19.20
C ALA A 369 -4.03 -6.59 -18.70
N TYR A 370 -2.72 -6.46 -18.48
CA TYR A 370 -1.89 -7.54 -17.98
C TYR A 370 -2.32 -8.05 -16.58
N LYS A 371 -2.72 -7.15 -15.67
CA LYS A 371 -3.24 -7.52 -14.35
C LYS A 371 -4.54 -8.32 -14.43
N GLU A 372 -5.42 -7.94 -15.36
CA GLU A 372 -6.72 -8.61 -15.56
C GLU A 372 -6.51 -10.01 -16.16
N TRP A 373 -5.60 -10.18 -17.12
CA TRP A 373 -5.25 -11.50 -17.67
C TRP A 373 -4.59 -12.44 -16.66
N LEU A 374 -3.69 -11.93 -15.80
CA LEU A 374 -3.13 -12.75 -14.73
C LEU A 374 -4.22 -13.25 -13.79
N ALA A 375 -5.17 -12.39 -13.43
CA ALA A 375 -6.26 -12.77 -12.53
C ALA A 375 -7.09 -13.92 -13.14
N ILE A 376 -7.35 -13.89 -14.45
CA ILE A 376 -7.99 -15.00 -15.17
C ILE A 376 -7.14 -16.28 -15.09
N LEU A 377 -5.83 -16.19 -15.35
CA LEU A 377 -4.93 -17.34 -15.25
C LEU A 377 -4.95 -17.97 -13.84
N VAL A 378 -4.94 -17.14 -12.80
CA VAL A 378 -5.00 -17.58 -11.40
C VAL A 378 -6.29 -18.32 -11.10
N VAL A 379 -7.44 -17.84 -11.60
CA VAL A 379 -8.71 -18.56 -11.47
C VAL A 379 -8.69 -19.90 -12.19
N ILE A 380 -8.16 -19.92 -13.42
CA ILE A 380 -8.02 -21.15 -14.18
C ILE A 380 -7.19 -22.17 -13.39
N MET A 381 -6.06 -21.75 -12.80
CA MET A 381 -5.23 -22.60 -11.95
C MET A 381 -5.95 -23.06 -10.67
N GLY A 382 -6.74 -22.20 -10.04
CA GLY A 382 -7.58 -22.55 -8.88
C GLY A 382 -8.63 -23.61 -9.23
N ILE A 383 -9.34 -23.42 -10.34
CA ILE A 383 -10.32 -24.39 -10.86
C ILE A 383 -9.63 -25.71 -11.23
N GLN A 384 -8.47 -25.65 -11.90
CA GLN A 384 -7.71 -26.85 -12.26
C GLN A 384 -7.28 -27.62 -11.01
N THR A 385 -6.74 -26.94 -9.99
CA THR A 385 -6.37 -27.56 -8.70
C THR A 385 -7.55 -28.30 -8.06
N LEU A 386 -8.76 -27.73 -8.11
CA LEU A 386 -9.97 -28.39 -7.63
C LEU A 386 -10.41 -29.57 -8.51
N ARG A 387 -10.26 -29.47 -9.83
CA ARG A 387 -10.57 -30.56 -10.77
C ARG A 387 -9.69 -31.80 -10.50
N GLU A 388 -8.46 -31.62 -10.06
CA GLU A 388 -7.55 -32.73 -9.69
C GLU A 388 -8.06 -33.55 -8.51
N LEU A 389 -8.87 -32.96 -7.63
CA LEU A 389 -9.44 -33.64 -6.47
C LEU A 389 -10.67 -34.50 -6.83
N ARG A 390 -11.17 -34.44 -8.06
CA ARG A 390 -12.32 -35.24 -8.50
C ARG A 390 -11.95 -36.74 -8.55
N PRO A 391 -12.89 -37.66 -8.22
CA PRO A 391 -12.63 -39.10 -8.24
C PRO A 391 -12.02 -39.59 -9.56
N LYS A 392 -12.61 -39.20 -10.69
CA LYS A 392 -12.13 -39.55 -12.04
C LYS A 392 -10.69 -39.08 -12.34
N ALA A 393 -10.29 -37.93 -11.79
CA ALA A 393 -8.92 -37.42 -11.97
C ALA A 393 -7.93 -38.14 -11.06
N MET A 394 -8.34 -38.47 -9.84
CA MET A 394 -7.54 -39.24 -8.88
C MET A 394 -7.32 -40.69 -9.33
N GLU A 395 -8.28 -41.31 -10.02
CA GLU A 395 -8.11 -42.63 -10.63
C GLU A 395 -7.03 -42.67 -11.72
N LYS A 396 -6.90 -41.58 -12.48
CA LYS A 396 -5.81 -41.42 -13.45
C LYS A 396 -4.45 -41.20 -12.78
N ARG A 397 -4.43 -40.70 -11.55
CA ARG A 397 -3.21 -40.41 -10.76
C ARG A 397 -2.95 -41.50 -9.72
N LYS A 398 -2.78 -42.74 -10.17
CA LYS A 398 -2.60 -43.94 -9.33
C LYS A 398 -1.53 -43.76 -8.25
N ASN A 399 -0.38 -43.21 -8.61
CA ASN A 399 0.77 -43.02 -7.71
C ASN A 399 0.44 -42.02 -6.58
N ILE A 400 -0.27 -40.92 -6.89
CA ILE A 400 -0.72 -39.96 -5.85
C ILE A 400 -1.79 -40.60 -4.95
N LYS A 401 -2.74 -41.34 -5.53
CA LYS A 401 -3.79 -42.04 -4.76
C LYS A 401 -3.19 -43.07 -3.79
N ALA A 402 -2.21 -43.85 -4.25
CA ALA A 402 -1.49 -44.83 -3.44
C ALA A 402 -0.66 -44.16 -2.33
N MET A 403 0.06 -43.08 -2.64
CA MET A 403 0.79 -42.29 -1.64
C MET A 403 -0.15 -41.71 -0.58
N MET A 404 -1.29 -41.12 -0.98
CA MET A 404 -2.27 -40.58 -0.04
C MET A 404 -2.80 -41.65 0.91
N LYS A 405 -3.03 -42.87 0.42
CA LYS A 405 -3.45 -44.00 1.26
C LYS A 405 -2.37 -44.31 2.31
N LYS A 406 -1.12 -44.52 1.87
CA LYS A 406 0.01 -44.81 2.77
C LYS A 406 0.23 -43.70 3.81
N PHE A 407 0.11 -42.44 3.40
CA PHE A 407 0.20 -41.30 4.30
C PHE A 407 -0.93 -41.30 5.35
N ASN A 408 -2.17 -41.49 4.93
CA ASN A 408 -3.32 -41.52 5.85
C ASN A 408 -3.22 -42.70 6.85
N ASP A 409 -2.76 -43.86 6.39
CA ASP A 409 -2.54 -45.04 7.24
C ASP A 409 -1.43 -44.75 8.29
N ALA A 410 -0.34 -44.09 7.88
CA ALA A 410 0.71 -43.65 8.80
C ALA A 410 0.22 -42.59 9.80
N VAL A 411 -0.66 -41.67 9.39
CA VAL A 411 -1.30 -40.69 10.28
C VAL A 411 -2.18 -41.39 11.32
N ALA A 412 -2.99 -42.37 10.89
CA ALA A 412 -3.84 -43.14 11.79
C ALA A 412 -3.01 -43.90 12.83
N LYS A 413 -1.92 -44.56 12.40
CA LYS A 413 -0.99 -45.27 13.27
C LYS A 413 -0.30 -44.34 14.28
N ALA A 414 0.22 -43.20 13.82
CA ALA A 414 0.86 -42.22 14.70
C ALA A 414 -0.12 -41.68 15.75
N LYS A 415 -1.39 -41.45 15.36
CA LYS A 415 -2.45 -41.01 16.28
C LYS A 415 -2.77 -42.07 17.34
N SER A 416 -2.79 -43.35 17.00
CA SER A 416 -3.01 -44.43 17.98
C SER A 416 -1.82 -44.61 18.93
N GLU A 417 -0.60 -44.37 18.45
CA GLU A 417 0.64 -44.57 19.23
C GLU A 417 1.07 -43.31 20.01
N GLY A 418 0.38 -42.18 19.84
CA GLY A 418 0.77 -40.90 20.43
C GLY A 418 2.10 -40.34 19.86
N THR A 419 2.56 -40.88 18.73
CA THR A 419 3.81 -40.48 18.07
C THR A 419 3.55 -39.46 16.97
N SER A 420 4.61 -38.85 16.46
CA SER A 420 4.51 -37.89 15.34
C SER A 420 4.73 -38.60 14.01
N VAL A 421 3.89 -38.31 13.01
CA VAL A 421 4.06 -38.88 11.66
C VAL A 421 5.43 -38.52 11.10
N GLU A 422 6.15 -39.55 10.63
CA GLU A 422 7.36 -39.40 9.82
C GLU A 422 6.98 -39.29 8.35
N MET A 423 7.53 -38.28 7.68
CA MET A 423 7.28 -38.06 6.26
C MET A 423 8.16 -38.98 5.40
N GLY A 424 7.61 -39.46 4.28
CA GLY A 424 8.39 -40.13 3.25
C GLY A 424 9.54 -39.26 2.73
N ARG A 425 10.60 -39.91 2.24
CA ARG A 425 11.81 -39.28 1.70
C ARG A 425 11.86 -39.46 0.18
N ILE A 426 12.58 -38.59 -0.50
CA ILE A 426 12.85 -38.74 -1.93
C ILE A 426 14.03 -39.69 -2.12
N GLU A 427 13.81 -40.75 -2.87
CA GLU A 427 14.83 -41.73 -3.27
C GLU A 427 15.05 -41.61 -4.79
N PRO A 428 16.14 -40.99 -5.25
CA PRO A 428 16.39 -40.85 -6.68
C PRO A 428 16.63 -42.23 -7.31
N VAL A 429 15.93 -42.50 -8.42
CA VAL A 429 16.08 -43.73 -9.21
C VAL A 429 16.93 -43.44 -10.45
N LYS A 430 16.66 -42.33 -11.13
CA LYS A 430 17.38 -41.90 -12.32
C LYS A 430 17.55 -40.38 -12.33
N THR A 431 18.77 -39.92 -12.51
CA THR A 431 19.15 -38.51 -12.61
C THR A 431 19.50 -38.14 -14.04
N GLY A 432 18.68 -37.28 -14.65
CA GLY A 432 18.93 -36.75 -15.99
C GLY A 432 18.32 -35.36 -16.16
N LEU A 433 18.81 -34.60 -17.14
CA LEU A 433 18.35 -33.23 -17.40
C LEU A 433 16.92 -33.18 -17.94
N THR A 434 16.48 -34.22 -18.64
CA THR A 434 15.14 -34.32 -19.26
C THR A 434 14.28 -35.46 -18.71
N ASP A 435 14.88 -36.41 -17.98
CA ASP A 435 14.20 -37.57 -17.37
C ASP A 435 14.74 -37.76 -15.95
N TYR A 436 14.04 -37.18 -14.97
CA TYR A 436 14.30 -37.39 -13.55
C TYR A 436 13.20 -38.29 -12.97
N ARG A 437 13.63 -39.39 -12.33
CA ARG A 437 12.72 -40.34 -11.69
C ARG A 437 13.11 -40.56 -10.25
N PHE A 438 12.14 -40.52 -9.35
CA PHE A 438 12.37 -40.72 -7.92
C PHE A 438 11.18 -41.42 -7.27
N LYS A 439 11.43 -42.13 -6.17
CA LYS A 439 10.39 -42.70 -5.33
C LYS A 439 10.06 -41.76 -4.18
N PHE A 440 8.78 -41.69 -3.83
CA PHE A 440 8.29 -40.99 -2.64
C PHE A 440 7.11 -41.80 -2.07
N TRP A 441 7.20 -42.19 -0.79
CA TRP A 441 6.31 -43.21 -0.20
C TRP A 441 6.26 -44.53 -1.00
N GLY A 442 7.39 -44.91 -1.60
CA GLY A 442 7.53 -46.11 -2.43
C GLY A 442 6.85 -46.02 -3.81
N GLU A 443 6.20 -44.90 -4.15
CA GLU A 443 5.61 -44.65 -5.46
C GLU A 443 6.58 -43.89 -6.35
N GLU A 444 6.74 -44.30 -7.62
CA GLU A 444 7.66 -43.66 -8.57
C GLU A 444 7.02 -42.43 -9.22
N PHE A 445 7.76 -41.33 -9.29
CA PHE A 445 7.36 -40.09 -9.96
C PHE A 445 8.39 -39.73 -11.04
N LYS A 446 7.89 -39.36 -12.22
CA LYS A 446 8.70 -38.91 -13.36
C LYS A 446 8.45 -37.43 -13.62
N ILE A 447 9.52 -36.68 -13.82
CA ILE A 447 9.47 -35.26 -14.15
C ILE A 447 10.63 -34.88 -15.06
N ASN A 448 10.42 -33.87 -15.91
CA ASN A 448 11.43 -33.33 -16.81
C ASN A 448 12.00 -32.02 -16.22
N PRO A 449 13.21 -32.03 -15.63
CA PRO A 449 13.80 -30.83 -15.05
C PRO A 449 13.95 -29.68 -16.05
N LEU A 450 14.36 -29.94 -17.29
CA LEU A 450 14.55 -28.92 -18.32
C LEU A 450 13.24 -28.23 -18.71
N LEU A 451 12.15 -29.01 -18.87
CA LEU A 451 10.82 -28.45 -19.14
C LEU A 451 10.40 -27.49 -18.03
N PHE A 452 10.64 -27.87 -16.78
CA PHE A 452 10.38 -26.98 -15.65
C PHE A 452 11.28 -25.75 -15.70
N GLY A 453 12.56 -25.86 -16.05
CA GLY A 453 13.42 -24.68 -16.29
C GLY A 453 12.83 -23.69 -17.30
N ILE A 454 12.31 -24.18 -18.43
CA ILE A 454 11.67 -23.35 -19.46
C ILE A 454 10.36 -22.73 -18.93
N LEU A 455 9.52 -23.50 -18.23
CA LEU A 455 8.33 -22.96 -17.57
C LEU A 455 8.70 -21.90 -16.53
N GLY A 456 9.81 -22.11 -15.81
CA GLY A 456 10.36 -21.21 -14.81
C GLY A 456 10.74 -19.88 -15.41
N LEU A 457 11.30 -19.88 -16.62
CA LEU A 457 11.60 -18.67 -17.38
C LEU A 457 10.33 -17.85 -17.66
N GLY A 458 9.27 -18.48 -18.16
CA GLY A 458 7.98 -17.82 -18.38
C GLY A 458 7.37 -17.26 -17.08
N ILE A 459 7.36 -18.06 -16.01
CA ILE A 459 6.84 -17.64 -14.70
C ILE A 459 7.73 -16.53 -14.09
N GLY A 460 9.04 -16.54 -14.33
CA GLY A 460 9.98 -15.52 -13.90
C GLY A 460 9.71 -14.16 -14.54
N VAL A 461 9.41 -14.13 -15.83
CA VAL A 461 8.98 -12.91 -16.55
C VAL A 461 7.69 -12.36 -15.94
N VAL A 462 6.72 -13.24 -15.66
CA VAL A 462 5.46 -12.86 -15.01
C VAL A 462 5.72 -12.33 -13.60
N SER A 463 6.53 -13.03 -12.81
CA SER A 463 6.93 -12.67 -11.45
C SER A 463 7.49 -11.24 -11.36
N ARG A 464 8.46 -10.89 -12.23
CA ARG A 464 9.09 -9.56 -12.24
C ARG A 464 8.07 -8.45 -12.50
N SER A 465 7.17 -8.67 -13.46
CA SER A 465 6.18 -7.68 -13.87
C SER A 465 5.21 -7.32 -12.73
N PHE A 466 4.91 -8.28 -11.85
CA PHE A 466 4.03 -8.05 -10.71
C PHE A 466 4.75 -7.64 -9.42
N GLY A 467 6.02 -8.01 -9.25
CA GLY A 467 6.79 -7.72 -8.03
C GLY A 467 6.30 -8.49 -6.81
N ILE A 468 5.69 -9.67 -7.06
CA ILE A 468 4.98 -10.46 -6.05
C ILE A 468 5.76 -11.73 -5.64
N GLY A 469 6.82 -12.08 -6.37
CA GLY A 469 7.51 -13.36 -6.24
C GLY A 469 6.66 -14.47 -6.85
N GLY A 470 7.13 -15.07 -7.95
CA GLY A 470 6.38 -15.96 -8.85
C GLY A 470 5.87 -17.26 -8.24
N GLY A 471 6.12 -17.48 -6.94
CA GLY A 471 5.77 -18.68 -6.18
C GLY A 471 4.32 -19.14 -6.31
N PHE A 472 3.37 -18.21 -6.48
CA PHE A 472 1.95 -18.56 -6.55
C PHE A 472 1.54 -19.41 -7.77
N LEU A 473 2.29 -19.33 -8.88
CA LEU A 473 2.05 -20.17 -10.06
C LEU A 473 2.87 -21.45 -10.03
N LEU A 474 3.92 -21.52 -9.19
CA LEU A 474 4.86 -22.64 -9.18
C LEU A 474 4.21 -23.94 -8.71
N VAL A 475 3.47 -23.88 -7.59
CA VAL A 475 2.85 -25.07 -7.01
C VAL A 475 1.75 -25.63 -7.92
N PRO A 476 0.78 -24.83 -8.42
CA PRO A 476 -0.19 -25.32 -9.40
C PRO A 476 0.46 -25.91 -10.64
N ALA A 477 1.51 -25.26 -11.19
CA ALA A 477 2.22 -25.79 -12.35
C ALA A 477 2.85 -27.17 -12.06
N MET A 478 3.44 -27.36 -10.88
CA MET A 478 4.03 -28.65 -10.49
C MET A 478 3.00 -29.74 -10.24
N THR A 479 1.88 -29.41 -9.59
CA THR A 479 0.82 -30.39 -9.31
C THR A 479 0.03 -30.76 -10.56
N THR A 480 -0.11 -29.83 -11.50
CA THR A 480 -0.91 -30.01 -12.72
C THR A 480 -0.11 -30.53 -13.88
N LEU A 481 1.03 -29.92 -14.20
CA LEU A 481 1.87 -30.32 -15.33
C LEU A 481 2.85 -31.43 -14.94
N GLY A 482 3.42 -31.35 -13.73
CA GLY A 482 4.37 -32.34 -13.22
C GLY A 482 3.73 -33.53 -12.54
N ALA A 483 2.40 -33.52 -12.32
CA ALA A 483 1.65 -34.54 -11.58
C ALA A 483 2.31 -34.90 -10.23
N LEU A 484 2.96 -33.94 -9.59
CA LEU A 484 3.63 -34.13 -8.31
C LEU A 484 2.66 -33.98 -7.14
N PRO A 485 2.89 -34.70 -6.03
CA PRO A 485 2.16 -34.44 -4.79
C PRO A 485 2.62 -33.11 -4.15
N MET A 486 1.71 -32.44 -3.44
CA MET A 486 1.96 -31.17 -2.76
C MET A 486 3.15 -31.26 -1.80
N TYR A 487 3.31 -32.38 -1.10
CA TYR A 487 4.42 -32.60 -0.15
C TYR A 487 5.82 -32.53 -0.79
N VAL A 488 5.90 -32.71 -2.12
CA VAL A 488 7.14 -32.60 -2.92
C VAL A 488 7.15 -31.29 -3.72
N ALA A 489 6.01 -30.89 -4.29
CA ALA A 489 5.90 -29.65 -5.06
C ALA A 489 6.24 -28.39 -4.24
N VAL A 490 5.80 -28.33 -2.97
CA VAL A 490 6.02 -27.17 -2.10
C VAL A 490 7.50 -26.90 -1.80
N PRO A 491 8.31 -27.87 -1.32
CA PRO A 491 9.74 -27.65 -1.14
C PRO A 491 10.45 -27.16 -2.41
N ILE A 492 10.08 -27.70 -3.58
CA ILE A 492 10.68 -27.31 -4.86
C ILE A 492 10.28 -25.88 -5.25
N SER A 493 9.01 -25.50 -5.04
CA SER A 493 8.54 -24.14 -5.34
C SER A 493 9.18 -23.08 -4.45
N LEU A 494 9.48 -23.40 -3.18
CA LEU A 494 10.14 -22.50 -2.24
C LEU A 494 11.58 -22.18 -2.67
N ILE A 495 12.30 -23.15 -3.25
CA ILE A 495 13.62 -22.91 -3.87
C ILE A 495 13.47 -21.92 -5.02
N GLY A 496 12.58 -22.21 -5.98
CA GLY A 496 12.36 -21.32 -7.12
C GLY A 496 11.93 -19.91 -6.72
N THR A 497 11.12 -19.78 -5.67
CA THR A 497 10.69 -18.49 -5.14
C THR A 497 11.84 -17.72 -4.47
N SER A 498 12.76 -18.41 -3.81
CA SER A 498 13.96 -17.78 -3.22
C SER A 498 14.82 -17.13 -4.30
N PHE A 499 15.12 -17.86 -5.39
CA PHE A 499 15.84 -17.30 -6.55
C PHE A 499 15.10 -16.11 -7.18
N SER A 500 13.77 -16.21 -7.33
CA SER A 500 12.97 -15.10 -7.84
C SER A 500 13.05 -13.86 -6.95
N SER A 501 13.02 -14.07 -5.63
CA SER A 501 13.02 -12.98 -4.65
C SER A 501 14.34 -12.23 -4.64
N VAL A 502 15.46 -12.95 -4.75
CA VAL A 502 16.80 -12.34 -4.91
C VAL A 502 16.85 -11.49 -6.18
N GLY A 503 16.44 -12.03 -7.33
CA GLY A 503 16.47 -11.29 -8.59
C GLY A 503 15.54 -10.07 -8.61
N ALA A 504 14.36 -10.18 -8.00
CA ALA A 504 13.43 -9.06 -7.86
C ALA A 504 13.96 -7.99 -6.89
N PHE A 505 14.56 -8.39 -5.76
CA PHE A 505 15.14 -7.48 -4.79
C PHE A 505 16.30 -6.67 -5.40
N ILE A 506 17.25 -7.33 -6.07
CA ILE A 506 18.33 -6.65 -6.82
C ILE A 506 17.73 -5.68 -7.83
N GLY A 507 16.68 -6.10 -8.55
CA GLY A 507 15.99 -5.24 -9.50
C GLY A 507 15.43 -3.95 -8.87
N TYR A 508 14.91 -4.00 -7.65
CA TYR A 508 14.44 -2.82 -6.93
C TYR A 508 15.58 -1.94 -6.42
N LEU A 509 16.66 -2.56 -5.91
CA LEU A 509 17.87 -1.84 -5.49
C LEU A 509 18.47 -1.03 -6.64
N MET A 510 18.57 -1.63 -7.84
CA MET A 510 19.10 -0.94 -9.03
C MET A 510 18.26 0.26 -9.47
N ILE A 511 16.97 0.32 -9.11
CA ILE A 511 16.07 1.44 -9.45
C ILE A 511 16.00 2.46 -8.29
N GLY A 512 16.71 2.22 -7.18
CA GLY A 512 16.76 3.12 -6.01
C GLY A 512 15.59 2.94 -5.04
N TYR A 513 14.76 1.90 -5.19
CA TYR A 513 13.68 1.60 -4.25
C TYR A 513 14.18 0.71 -3.11
N LEU A 514 14.55 1.34 -2.01
CA LEU A 514 14.95 0.66 -0.79
C LEU A 514 13.74 0.36 0.12
N PRO A 515 13.67 -0.83 0.74
CA PRO A 515 12.69 -1.09 1.79
C PRO A 515 12.99 -0.26 3.04
N ASP A 516 11.98 -0.07 3.89
CA ASP A 516 12.22 0.39 5.26
C ASP A 516 13.03 -0.68 6.01
N MET A 517 14.14 -0.31 6.66
CA MET A 517 14.98 -1.27 7.36
C MET A 517 14.25 -1.97 8.50
N TRP A 518 13.43 -1.24 9.27
CA TRP A 518 12.67 -1.81 10.38
C TRP A 518 11.54 -2.72 9.87
N LEU A 519 10.86 -2.33 8.80
CA LEU A 519 9.86 -3.17 8.15
C LEU A 519 10.53 -4.46 7.62
N MET A 520 11.67 -4.32 6.93
CA MET A 520 12.40 -5.45 6.35
C MET A 520 12.87 -6.42 7.43
N ILE A 521 13.56 -5.95 8.47
CA ILE A 521 14.06 -6.80 9.57
C ILE A 521 12.91 -7.52 10.27
N SER A 522 11.79 -6.83 10.53
CA SER A 522 10.60 -7.44 11.13
C SER A 522 10.04 -8.57 10.27
N ILE A 523 10.03 -8.38 8.95
CA ILE A 523 9.58 -9.40 7.99
C ILE A 523 10.57 -10.56 7.88
N ILE A 524 11.88 -10.30 7.96
CA ILE A 524 12.92 -11.33 7.96
C ILE A 524 12.73 -12.24 9.17
N ILE A 525 12.65 -11.67 10.37
CA ILE A 525 12.48 -12.41 11.62
C ILE A 525 11.19 -13.22 11.58
N GLY A 526 10.06 -12.56 11.30
CA GLY A 526 8.77 -13.22 11.27
C GLY A 526 8.66 -14.24 10.14
N GLY A 527 9.22 -13.95 8.97
CA GLY A 527 9.26 -14.86 7.83
C GLY A 527 10.07 -16.12 8.13
N PHE A 528 11.26 -15.98 8.69
CA PHE A 528 12.11 -17.14 9.04
C PHE A 528 11.44 -18.04 10.11
N VAL A 529 10.90 -17.44 11.18
CA VAL A 529 10.14 -18.16 12.21
C VAL A 529 8.89 -18.81 11.61
N GLY A 530 8.14 -18.07 10.79
CA GLY A 530 6.97 -18.58 10.07
C GLY A 530 7.35 -19.77 9.18
N GLY A 531 8.47 -19.71 8.47
CA GLY A 531 8.95 -20.81 7.64
C GLY A 531 9.25 -22.09 8.43
N MET A 532 9.89 -21.94 9.59
CA MET A 532 10.13 -23.05 10.51
C MET A 532 8.82 -23.67 11.01
N LEU A 533 7.82 -22.85 11.37
CA LEU A 533 6.52 -23.33 11.80
C LEU A 533 5.73 -23.98 10.65
N GLY A 534 5.73 -23.37 9.47
CA GLY A 534 5.02 -23.84 8.28
C GLY A 534 5.50 -25.20 7.81
N SER A 535 6.82 -25.44 7.83
CA SER A 535 7.39 -26.75 7.48
C SER A 535 6.99 -27.85 8.46
N ARG A 536 6.82 -27.52 9.76
CA ARG A 536 6.30 -28.44 10.78
C ARG A 536 4.80 -28.66 10.64
N ALA A 537 4.06 -27.61 10.31
CA ALA A 537 2.61 -27.66 10.18
C ALA A 537 2.16 -28.47 8.96
N GLN A 538 2.95 -28.49 7.87
CA GLN A 538 2.54 -29.14 6.62
C GLN A 538 2.18 -30.62 6.78
N LYS A 539 2.87 -31.37 7.63
CA LYS A 539 2.58 -32.80 7.87
C LYS A 539 1.27 -33.05 8.62
N LEU A 540 0.68 -32.01 9.22
CA LEU A 540 -0.61 -32.11 9.92
C LEU A 540 -1.80 -32.08 8.95
N PHE A 541 -1.58 -31.70 7.69
CA PHE A 541 -2.62 -31.54 6.69
C PHE A 541 -2.51 -32.60 5.60
N SER A 542 -3.65 -33.14 5.19
CA SER A 542 -3.72 -34.07 4.06
C SER A 542 -3.43 -33.35 2.73
N GLU A 543 -2.94 -34.11 1.74
CA GLU A 543 -2.76 -33.67 0.35
C GLU A 543 -4.02 -32.97 -0.20
N LYS A 544 -5.21 -33.50 0.12
CA LYS A 544 -6.50 -32.92 -0.27
C LYS A 544 -6.70 -31.55 0.38
N THR A 545 -6.45 -31.44 1.67
CA THR A 545 -6.60 -30.17 2.41
C THR A 545 -5.65 -29.11 1.88
N LEU A 546 -4.39 -29.45 1.63
CA LEU A 546 -3.40 -28.52 1.08
C LEU A 546 -3.82 -27.98 -0.29
N LYS A 547 -4.36 -28.84 -1.18
CA LYS A 547 -4.88 -28.41 -2.48
C LYS A 547 -6.12 -27.52 -2.38
N ILE A 548 -7.03 -27.80 -1.45
CA ILE A 548 -8.21 -26.95 -1.21
C ILE A 548 -7.77 -25.57 -0.71
N VAL A 549 -6.86 -25.52 0.26
CA VAL A 549 -6.34 -24.25 0.81
C VAL A 549 -5.62 -23.44 -0.27
N LEU A 550 -4.81 -24.10 -1.12
CA LEU A 550 -4.21 -23.47 -2.29
C LEU A 550 -5.26 -22.88 -3.23
N ALA A 551 -6.29 -23.65 -3.59
CA ALA A 551 -7.34 -23.20 -4.48
C ALA A 551 -8.10 -21.99 -3.92
N ILE A 552 -8.52 -22.04 -2.64
CA ILE A 552 -9.16 -20.91 -1.95
C ILE A 552 -8.27 -19.67 -2.02
N THR A 553 -6.97 -19.84 -1.85
CA THR A 553 -6.02 -18.71 -1.88
C THR A 553 -5.87 -18.14 -3.27
N LEU A 554 -5.87 -18.96 -4.32
CA LEU A 554 -5.89 -18.48 -5.71
C LEU A 554 -7.19 -17.70 -6.00
N PHE A 555 -8.35 -18.16 -5.51
CA PHE A 555 -9.60 -17.42 -5.64
C PHE A 555 -9.59 -16.08 -4.87
N PHE A 556 -9.09 -16.06 -3.65
CA PHE A 556 -8.89 -14.83 -2.88
C PHE A 556 -8.04 -13.82 -3.66
N LEU A 557 -6.92 -14.27 -4.24
CA LEU A 557 -6.07 -13.40 -5.05
C LEU A 557 -6.80 -12.82 -6.27
N PHE A 558 -7.70 -13.58 -6.89
CA PHE A 558 -8.55 -13.07 -7.98
C PHE A 558 -9.43 -11.91 -7.51
N PHE A 559 -10.16 -12.05 -6.40
CA PHE A 559 -11.00 -10.97 -5.87
C PHE A 559 -10.17 -9.72 -5.52
N ARG A 560 -8.95 -9.94 -5.00
CA ARG A 560 -8.00 -8.86 -4.72
C ARG A 560 -7.50 -8.16 -5.99
N PHE A 561 -7.21 -8.88 -7.07
CA PHE A 561 -6.80 -8.25 -8.34
C PHE A 561 -7.90 -7.34 -8.92
N PHE A 562 -9.18 -7.72 -8.74
CA PHE A 562 -10.33 -6.94 -9.19
C PHE A 562 -10.82 -5.90 -8.19
N LYS A 563 -10.14 -5.74 -7.04
CA LYS A 563 -10.51 -4.77 -5.99
C LYS A 563 -11.96 -4.93 -5.50
N ILE A 564 -12.48 -6.16 -5.56
CA ILE A 564 -13.87 -6.48 -5.17
C ILE A 564 -13.98 -6.50 -3.64
N GLU A 565 -12.91 -6.91 -2.94
CA GLU A 565 -12.87 -7.04 -1.48
C GLU A 565 -12.80 -5.71 -0.71
N ILE A 566 -12.60 -4.57 -1.38
CA ILE A 566 -12.25 -3.30 -0.71
C ILE A 566 -13.45 -2.67 0.06
N TRP A 567 -14.62 -3.32 0.01
CA TRP A 567 -15.87 -2.92 0.67
C TRP A 567 -16.35 -3.87 1.78
N ILE A 568 -15.67 -5.00 1.98
CA ILE A 568 -15.80 -5.82 3.20
C ILE A 568 -14.80 -5.28 4.21
#